data_AF-A0A5S9MA32-F1
#
_entry.id   AF-A0A5S9MA32-F1
#
_cell.length_a   1.000
_cell.length_b   1.000
_cell.length_c   1.000
_cell.angle_alpha   90.00
_cell.angle_beta   90.00
_cell.angle_gamma   90.00
#
_symmetry.space_group_name_H-M   'P 1'
#
loop_
_entity.id
_entity.type
_entity.pdbx_description
1 polymer ?
#
loop_
_entity_poly.entity_id
_entity_poly.type
_entity_poly.pdbx_seq_one_letter_code
_entity_poly.pdbx_strand_id
1 'polypeptide(L)' 'MIMSKVLFVKGTPQSEEQSRSTQVARAFINEYKEVNPTDEIIEVDVYYANVPLIDADFF' A
#
# COMPACT_ATOMS: atom_id res chain seq x y z
N MET A 1 -22.77 2.51 -9.28
CA MET A 1 -21.33 2.69 -8.98
C MET A 1 -20.81 1.37 -8.45
N ILE A 2 -19.72 0.85 -9.01
CA ILE A 2 -19.10 -0.39 -8.51
C ILE A 2 -18.06 0.03 -7.49
N MET A 3 -18.09 -0.60 -6.31
CA MET A 3 -17.07 -0.44 -5.27
C MET A 3 -15.82 -1.19 -5.71
N SER A 4 -14.68 -0.50 -5.80
CA SER A 4 -13.39 -1.13 -6.04
C SER A 4 -12.64 -1.33 -4.72
N LYS A 5 -11.73 -2.31 -4.71
CA LYS A 5 -10.78 -2.50 -3.61
C LYS A 5 -9.38 -2.15 -4.10
N VAL A 6 -8.71 -1.24 -3.40
CA VAL A 6 -7.35 -0.77 -3.72
C VAL A 6 -6.40 -1.22 -2.63
N LEU A 7 -5.33 -1.92 -3.02
CA LEU A 7 -4.24 -2.29 -2.13
C LEU A 7 -3.11 -1.28 -2.25
N PHE A 8 -2.90 -0.48 -1.21
CA PHE A 8 -1.81 0.49 -1.12
C PHE A 8 -0.62 -0.16 -0.39
N VAL A 9 0.38 -0.59 -1.16
CA VAL A 9 1.52 -1.38 -0.63
C VAL A 9 2.75 -0.48 -0.41
N LYS A 10 3.18 -0.37 0.83
CA LYS A 10 4.43 0.29 1.21
C LYS A 10 5.58 -0.72 1.24
N GLY A 11 6.50 -0.57 0.30
CA GLY A 11 7.67 -1.42 0.09
C GLY A 11 8.99 -0.85 0.59
N THR A 12 8.98 0.02 1.61
CA THR A 12 10.18 0.74 2.09
C THR A 12 10.21 0.82 3.62
N PRO A 13 11.39 0.70 4.27
CA PRO A 13 11.49 0.81 5.72
C PRO A 13 11.52 2.26 6.21
N GLN A 14 11.69 3.22 5.28
CA GLN A 14 11.74 4.65 5.61
C GLN A 14 10.34 5.14 6.02
N SER A 15 10.31 6.07 6.98
CA SER A 15 9.07 6.76 7.33
C SER A 15 8.63 7.69 6.19
N GLU A 16 7.35 8.03 6.19
CA GLU A 16 6.78 8.85 5.12
C GLU A 16 7.46 10.20 4.95
N GLU A 17 7.87 10.82 6.07
CA GLU A 17 8.54 12.11 6.10
C GLU A 17 9.98 12.06 5.56
N GLN A 18 10.59 10.87 5.55
CA GLN A 18 12.01 10.70 5.24
C GLN A 18 12.27 10.33 3.78
N SER A 19 11.23 9.99 3.01
CA SER A 19 11.39 9.56 1.62
C SER A 19 10.52 10.36 0.65
N ARG A 20 11.09 10.69 -0.52
CA ARG A 20 10.36 11.40 -1.57
C ARG A 20 9.29 10.51 -2.21
N SER A 21 9.57 9.21 -2.36
CA SER A 21 8.61 8.28 -2.95
C SER A 21 7.40 8.06 -2.04
N THR A 22 7.60 7.98 -0.72
CA THR A 22 6.52 7.85 0.25
C THR A 22 5.64 9.10 0.33
N GLN A 23 6.23 10.29 0.25
CA GLN A 23 5.46 11.55 0.20
C GLN A 23 4.57 11.61 -1.04
N VAL A 24 5.10 11.26 -2.21
CA VAL A 24 4.32 11.22 -3.46
C VAL A 24 3.21 10.17 -3.37
N ALA A 25 3.53 8.97 -2.88
CA ALA A 25 2.57 7.89 -2.72
C ALA A 25 1.43 8.27 -1.75
N ARG A 26 1.76 8.95 -0.63
CA ARG A 26 0.77 9.43 0.33
C ARG A 26 -0.12 10.52 -0.26
N ALA A 27 0.45 11.49 -0.97
CA ALA A 27 -0.33 12.51 -1.67
C ALA A 27 -1.29 11.88 -2.69
N PHE A 28 -0.82 10.89 -3.45
CA PHE A 28 -1.64 10.16 -4.41
C PHE A 28 -2.82 9.43 -3.75
N ILE A 29 -2.58 8.63 -2.71
CA ILE A 29 -3.66 7.81 -2.11
C ILE A 29 -4.68 8.67 -1.37
N ASN A 30 -4.27 9.82 -0.82
CA ASN A 30 -5.18 10.78 -0.21
C ASN A 30 -6.12 11.39 -1.27
N GLU A 31 -5.59 11.89 -2.39
CA GLU A 31 -6.40 12.41 -3.50
C GLU A 31 -7.31 11.32 -4.10
N TYR A 32 -6.78 10.10 -4.27
CA TYR A 32 -7.57 8.97 -4.77
C TYR A 32 -8.80 8.72 -3.89
N LYS A 33 -8.65 8.78 -2.56
CA LYS A 33 -9.75 8.58 -1.61
C LYS A 33 -10.82 9.66 -1.71
N GLU A 34 -10.42 10.91 -1.97
CA GLU A 34 -11.36 12.03 -2.14
C GLU A 34 -12.18 11.89 -3.43
N VAL A 35 -11.52 11.50 -4.53
CA VAL A 35 -12.17 11.31 -5.84
C VAL A 35 -13.01 10.02 -5.89
N ASN A 36 -12.64 8.99 -5.12
CA ASN A 36 -13.30 7.67 -5.12
C ASN A 36 -13.81 7.31 -3.71
N PRO A 37 -14.80 8.03 -3.15
CA PRO A 37 -15.21 7.90 -1.75
C PRO A 37 -15.90 6.56 -1.43
N THR A 38 -16.32 5.81 -2.45
CA THR A 38 -16.95 4.49 -2.29
C THR A 38 -15.95 3.34 -2.31
N ASP A 39 -14.69 3.59 -2.66
CA ASP A 39 -13.68 2.54 -2.76
C ASP A 39 -13.10 2.18 -1.39
N GLU A 40 -12.82 0.88 -1.20
CA GLU A 40 -12.14 0.37 -0.01
C GLU A 40 -10.63 0.41 -0.25
N ILE A 41 -9.90 1.11 0.60
CA ILE A 41 -8.45 1.19 0.55
C ILE A 41 -7.87 0.37 1.70
N ILE A 42 -7.02 -0.61 1.36
CA ILE A 42 -6.30 -1.45 2.29
C ILE A 42 -4.83 -1.10 2.22
N GLU A 43 -4.26 -0.62 3.33
CA GLU A 43 -2.84 -0.29 3.42
C GLU A 43 -2.04 -1.47 3.97
N VAL A 44 -0.96 -1.84 3.28
CA VAL A 44 -0.05 -2.93 3.67
C VAL A 44 1.37 -2.42 3.72
N ASP A 45 2.00 -2.49 4.90
CA ASP A 45 3.43 -2.29 5.04
C ASP A 45 4.14 -3.66 5.02
N VAL A 46 4.91 -3.92 3.96
CA VAL A 46 5.56 -5.23 3.76
C VAL A 46 6.63 -5.52 4.82
N TYR A 47 7.14 -4.50 5.52
CA TYR A 47 8.11 -4.68 6.60
C TYR A 47 7.48 -5.18 7.89
N TYR A 48 6.15 -5.04 8.04
CA TYR A 48 5.38 -5.54 9.18
C TYR A 48 4.41 -6.66 8.81
N ALA A 49 4.15 -6.89 7.53
CA ALA A 49 3.33 -7.98 7.05
C ALA A 49 4.09 -9.32 7.10
N ASN A 50 3.36 -10.41 7.32
CA ASN A 50 3.91 -11.75 7.15
C ASN A 50 4.02 -12.08 5.66
N VAL A 51 5.16 -11.77 5.05
CA VAL A 51 5.48 -12.10 3.65
C VAL A 51 6.48 -13.27 3.66
N PRO A 52 6.02 -14.52 3.52
CA PRO A 52 6.91 -15.67 3.55
C PRO A 52 7.86 -15.64 2.36
N LEU A 53 9.10 -16.06 2.59
CA LEU A 53 10.06 -16.30 1.53
C LEU A 53 9.74 -17.61 0.83
N ILE A 54 10.15 -17.72 -0.44
CA ILE A 54 10.11 -19.01 -1.14
C ILE A 54 11.11 -19.95 -0.46
N ASP A 55 10.66 -21.14 -0.10
CA ASP A 55 11.47 -22.20 0.50
C ASP A 55 11.39 -23.51 -0.31
N ALA A 56 12.04 -24.56 0.19
CA ALA A 56 12.17 -25.84 -0.50
C ALA A 56 10.88 -26.66 -0.57
N ASP A 57 9.81 -26.25 0.13
CA ASP A 57 8.50 -26.92 0.11
C ASP A 57 7.63 -26.44 -1.07
N PHE A 58 8.19 -25.61 -1.95
CA PHE A 58 7.58 -25.15 -3.20
C PHE A 58 7.67 -26.26 -4.28
N PHE A 59 6.80 -27.27 -4.19
CA PHE A 59 6.60 -28.29 -5.23
C PHE A 59 5.45 -27.94 -6.18
#